data_AF-A0A5B2XM85-F1
#
_entry.id   AF-A0A5B2XM85-F1
#
_cell.length_a   1.000
_cell.length_b   1.000
_cell.length_c   1.000
_cell.angle_alpha   90.00
_cell.angle_beta   90.00
_cell.angle_gamma   90.00
#
_symmetry.space_group_name_H-M   'P 1'
#
loop_
_entity.id
_entity.type
_entity.pdbx_description
1 polymer ?
#
loop_
_entity_poly.entity_id
_entity_poly.type
_entity_poly.pdbx_seq_one_letter_code
_entity_poly.pdbx_strand_id
1 'polypeptide(L)'
;MTDMVHVVLVYQREAGRLLLEEPYDDLHTAMRRRFALERTSEYDDMEIVVLSADSTETLRETHGRYFLSSAELIQRFRDVVAAA
;
A
#
# COMPACT_ATOMS: atom_id res chain seq x y z
N MET A 1 4.71 3.42 -23.64
CA MET A 1 3.67 3.18 -22.61
C MET A 1 4.38 2.45 -21.51
N THR A 2 4.61 3.10 -20.38
CA THR A 2 5.21 2.44 -19.21
C THR A 2 4.14 1.54 -18.64
N ASP A 3 4.45 0.25 -18.49
CA ASP A 3 3.58 -0.68 -17.78
C ASP A 3 3.47 -0.16 -16.33
N MET A 4 2.24 0.16 -15.90
CA MET A 4 2.00 0.65 -14.55
C MET A 4 1.37 -0.48 -13.76
N VAL A 5 1.91 -0.75 -12.59
CA VAL A 5 1.29 -1.65 -11.63
C VAL A 5 0.26 -0.89 -10.82
N HIS A 6 -0.93 -1.47 -10.65
CA HIS A 6 -1.96 -0.95 -9.76
C HIS A 6 -2.21 -1.97 -8.67
N VAL A 7 -2.23 -1.56 -7.40
CA VAL A 7 -2.43 -2.49 -6.29
C VAL A 7 -3.50 -1.93 -5.35
N VAL A 8 -4.51 -2.74 -5.08
CA VAL A 8 -5.52 -2.48 -4.05
C VAL A 8 -5.00 -3.02 -2.73
N LEU A 9 -4.95 -2.16 -1.71
CA LEU A 9 -4.57 -2.53 -0.36
C LEU A 9 -5.75 -2.37 0.60
N VAL A 10 -5.88 -3.30 1.54
CA VAL A 10 -6.69 -3.11 2.76
C VAL A 10 -5.74 -3.14 3.94
N TYR A 11 -5.64 -2.01 4.63
CA TYR A 11 -4.74 -1.81 5.75
C TYR A 11 -5.52 -1.54 7.02
N GLN A 12 -5.21 -2.25 8.10
CA GLN A 12 -5.80 -2.01 9.41
C GLN A 12 -4.93 -0.99 10.15
N ARG A 13 -5.47 0.20 10.41
CA ARG A 13 -4.69 1.36 10.88
C ARG A 13 -4.18 1.17 12.29
N GLU A 14 -5.07 0.84 13.23
CA GLU A 14 -4.71 0.66 14.65
C GLU A 14 -3.77 -0.53 14.85
N ALA A 15 -3.98 -1.62 14.11
CA ALA A 15 -3.10 -2.78 14.17
C ALA A 15 -1.81 -2.63 13.36
N GLY A 16 -1.70 -1.59 12.53
CA GLY A 16 -0.53 -1.31 11.70
C GLY A 16 -0.18 -2.43 10.71
N ARG A 17 -1.18 -3.17 10.19
CA ARG A 17 -0.95 -4.37 9.37
C ARG A 17 -1.71 -4.36 8.05
N LEU A 18 -1.08 -4.92 7.04
CA LEU A 18 -1.69 -5.17 5.74
C LEU A 18 -2.56 -6.44 5.81
N LEU A 19 -3.83 -6.32 5.44
CA LEU A 19 -4.79 -7.42 5.41
C LEU A 19 -4.98 -7.98 4.01
N LEU A 20 -4.82 -7.15 2.98
CA LEU A 20 -5.02 -7.50 1.58
C LEU A 20 -4.05 -6.73 0.68
N GLU A 21 -3.47 -7.44 -0.28
CA GLU A 21 -2.70 -6.91 -1.40
C GLU A 21 -3.18 -7.58 -2.68
N GLU A 22 -3.88 -6.87 -3.55
CA GLU A 22 -4.39 -7.39 -4.83
C GLU A 22 -3.87 -6.56 -6.01
N PRO A 23 -3.04 -7.13 -6.91
CA PRO A 23 -2.56 -6.43 -8.10
C PRO A 23 -3.60 -6.42 -9.24
N TYR A 24 -3.53 -5.39 -10.08
CA TYR A 24 -4.38 -5.15 -11.23
C TYR A 24 -3.58 -4.54 -12.38
N ASP A 25 -3.92 -4.95 -13.61
CA ASP A 25 -3.30 -4.44 -14.84
C ASP A 25 -3.87 -3.08 -15.27
N ASP A 26 -5.03 -2.69 -14.73
CA ASP A 26 -5.69 -1.43 -15.07
C ASP A 26 -6.28 -0.70 -13.86
N LEU A 27 -6.09 0.63 -13.83
CA LEU A 27 -6.54 1.49 -12.75
C LEU A 27 -8.06 1.45 -12.55
N HIS A 28 -8.83 1.28 -13.63
CA HIS A 28 -10.29 1.32 -13.54
C HIS A 28 -10.81 0.09 -12.79
N THR A 29 -10.30 -1.10 -13.07
CA THR A 29 -10.65 -2.33 -12.33
C THR A 29 -10.19 -2.25 -10.88
N ALA A 30 -8.99 -1.74 -10.61
CA ALA A 30 -8.50 -1.51 -9.24
C ALA A 30 -9.43 -0.58 -8.45
N MET A 31 -9.87 0.53 -9.05
CA MET A 31 -10.80 1.47 -8.42
C MET A 31 -12.18 0.86 -8.19
N ARG A 32 -12.72 0.08 -9.14
CA ARG A 32 -13.98 -0.64 -8.91
C ARG A 32 -13.88 -1.62 -7.74
N ARG A 33 -12.75 -2.33 -7.63
CA ARG A 33 -12.51 -3.24 -6.50
C ARG A 33 -12.47 -2.48 -5.19
N ARG A 34 -11.73 -1.37 -5.12
CA ARG A 34 -11.69 -0.50 -3.94
C ARG A 34 -13.10 -0.10 -3.50
N PHE A 35 -13.92 0.42 -4.42
CA PHE A 35 -15.29 0.82 -4.08
C PHE A 35 -16.17 -0.35 -3.62
N ALA A 36 -15.97 -1.55 -4.18
CA ALA A 36 -16.68 -2.74 -3.70
C ALA A 36 -16.25 -3.10 -2.27
N LEU A 37 -14.95 -3.03 -1.96
CA LEU A 37 -14.42 -3.30 -0.62
C LEU A 37 -14.90 -2.26 0.40
N GLU A 38 -14.92 -0.97 0.03
CA GLU A 38 -15.43 0.14 0.87
C GLU A 38 -16.90 -0.06 1.25
N ARG A 39 -17.71 -0.71 0.41
CA ARG A 39 -19.11 -1.03 0.74
C ARG A 39 -19.27 -2.22 1.69
N THR A 40 -18.26 -3.09 1.75
CA THR A 40 -18.26 -4.32 2.58
C THR A 40 -17.50 -4.16 3.90
N SER A 41 -16.67 -3.13 4.02
CA SER A 41 -15.81 -2.94 5.18
C SER A 41 -16.63 -2.28 6.29
N GLU A 42 -17.14 -3.11 7.20
CA GLU A 42 -17.89 -2.67 8.37
C GLU A 42 -16.97 -2.09 9.48
N TYR A 43 -15.98 -1.23 9.20
CA TYR A 43 -15.08 -0.74 10.26
C TYR A 43 -14.47 0.66 9.98
N ASP A 44 -14.51 1.53 11.00
CA ASP A 44 -13.89 2.87 11.05
C ASP A 44 -12.33 2.83 10.97
N ASP A 45 -11.75 1.66 11.24
CA ASP A 45 -10.30 1.41 11.36
C ASP A 45 -9.63 0.88 10.07
N MET A 46 -10.41 0.60 9.02
CA MET A 46 -9.87 0.11 7.75
C MET A 46 -9.53 1.24 6.79
N GLU A 47 -8.33 1.20 6.23
CA GLU A 47 -7.92 2.04 5.12
C GLU A 47 -7.84 1.23 3.84
N ILE A 48 -8.60 1.62 2.82
CA ILE A 48 -8.63 0.95 1.52
C ILE A 48 -8.08 1.92 0.48
N VAL A 49 -6.96 1.57 -0.13
CA VAL A 49 -6.25 2.45 -1.07
C VAL A 49 -5.91 1.72 -2.36
N VAL A 50 -5.79 2.49 -3.44
CA VAL A 50 -5.17 2.04 -4.69
C VAL A 50 -3.84 2.77 -4.81
N LEU A 51 -2.75 2.02 -4.92
CA LEU A 51 -1.44 2.57 -5.22
C LEU A 51 -1.08 2.28 -6.67
N SER A 52 -0.27 3.14 -7.27
CA SER A 52 0.18 2.98 -8.66
C SER A 52 1.62 3.43 -8.82
N ALA A 53 2.43 2.63 -9.51
CA ALA A 53 3.82 2.95 -9.84
C ALA A 53 4.25 2.23 -11.11
N ASP A 54 5.49 2.47 -11.56
CA ASP A 54 6.12 1.73 -12.66
C ASP A 54 6.46 0.26 -12.29
N SER A 55 6.55 -0.06 -11.00
CA SER A 55 6.88 -1.39 -10.51
C SER A 55 6.49 -1.60 -9.05
N THR A 56 6.34 -2.86 -8.64
CA THR A 56 6.03 -3.21 -7.24
C THR A 56 7.17 -2.83 -6.29
N GLU A 57 8.41 -2.81 -6.77
CA GLU A 57 9.56 -2.35 -6.00
C GLU A 57 9.42 -0.86 -5.66
N THR A 58 9.13 -0.03 -6.67
CA THR A 58 8.86 1.41 -6.46
C THR A 58 7.74 1.63 -5.43
N LEU A 59 6.68 0.81 -5.45
CA LEU A 59 5.62 0.88 -4.43
C LEU A 59 6.14 0.63 -3.02
N ARG A 60 6.95 -0.42 -2.82
CA ARG A 60 7.53 -0.74 -1.50
C ARG A 60 8.47 0.35 -1.00
N GLU A 61 9.20 1.00 -1.89
CA GLU A 61 10.12 2.08 -1.54
C GLU A 61 9.40 3.39 -1.18
N THR A 62 8.40 3.78 -1.97
CA THR A 62 7.73 5.08 -1.84
C THR A 62 6.56 5.07 -0.85
N HIS A 63 5.96 3.91 -0.62
CA HIS A 63 4.78 3.73 0.25
C HIS A 63 5.05 2.75 1.39
N GLY A 64 6.25 2.81 1.96
CA GLY A 64 6.74 1.85 2.97
C GLY A 64 5.81 1.64 4.17
N ARG A 65 4.95 2.59 4.53
CA ARG A 65 3.96 2.46 5.61
C ARG A 65 3.11 1.18 5.50
N TYR A 66 2.74 0.78 4.28
CA TYR A 66 1.86 -0.37 4.08
C TYR A 66 2.62 -1.70 4.04
N PHE A 67 3.92 -1.67 3.72
CA PHE A 67 4.70 -2.87 3.39
C PHE A 67 5.77 -3.21 4.42
N LEU A 68 6.19 -2.23 5.22
CA LEU A 68 7.27 -2.37 6.18
C LEU A 68 6.71 -2.36 7.61
N SER A 69 7.28 -3.20 8.46
CA SER A 69 7.05 -3.12 9.90
C SER A 69 7.60 -1.83 10.49
N SER A 70 7.13 -1.47 11.68
CA SER A 70 7.68 -0.32 12.42
C SER A 70 9.19 -0.45 12.65
N ALA A 71 9.69 -1.67 12.88
CA ALA A 71 11.12 -1.92 13.06
C ALA A 71 11.92 -1.63 11.79
N GLU A 72 11.43 -2.06 10.62
CA GLU A 72 12.04 -1.78 9.32
C GLU A 72 12.03 -0.29 8.99
N LEU A 73 10.93 0.41 9.27
CA LEU A 73 10.84 1.87 9.09
C LEU A 73 11.83 2.61 9.99
N ILE A 74 11.96 2.20 11.26
CA ILE A 74 12.93 2.78 12.21
C ILE A 74 14.38 2.50 11.76
N GLN A 75 14.66 1.31 11.23
CA GLN A 75 15.98 1.00 10.68
C GLN A 75 16.28 1.88 9.47
N ARG A 76 15.36 1.96 8.49
CA ARG A 76 15.52 2.78 7.29
C ARG A 76 15.75 4.26 7.62
N PHE A 77 15.02 4.79 8.60
CA PHE A 77 15.24 6.17 9.07
C PHE A 77 16.63 6.37 9.67
N ARG A 78 17.11 5.44 10.52
CA ARG A 78 18.46 5.49 11.08
C ARG A 78 19.54 5.45 9.99
N ASP A 79 19.37 4.61 8.98
CA ASP A 79 20.32 4.48 7.88
C ASP A 79 20.43 5.79 7.08
N VAL A 80 19.31 6.46 6.82
CA VAL A 80 19.28 7.77 6.14
C VAL A 80 19.98 8.85 6.98
N VAL A 81 19.73 8.90 8.29
CA VAL A 81 20.37 9.89 9.18
C VAL A 81 21.87 9.64 9.33
N ALA A 82 22.32 8.39 9.38
CA ALA A 82 23.74 8.04 9.52
C ALA A 82 24.55 8.29 8.24
N ALA A 83 23.89 8.35 7.07
CA ALA A 83 24.51 8.61 5.78
C ALA A 83 24.59 10.11 5.42
N ALA A 84 24.02 11.00 6.24
CA ALA A 84 24.00 12.45 6.07
C ALA A 84 25.08 13.14 6.91
#